data_AF-A0A8C5B9Q1-F1
#
_entry.id   AF-A0A8C5B9Q1-F1
#
_cell.length_a   1.000
_cell.length_b   1.000
_cell.length_c   1.000
_cell.angle_alpha   90.00
_cell.angle_beta   90.00
_cell.angle_gamma   90.00
#
_symmetry.space_group_name_H-M   'P 1'
#
loop_
_entity.id
_entity.type
_entity.pdbx_description
1 polymer ?
#
loop_
_entity_poly.entity_id
_entity_poly.type
_entity_poly.pdbx_seq_one_letter_code
_entity_poly.pdbx_strand_id
1 'polypeptide(L)'
;MTTKVMLLMLYYLQINFVLFYKIRGRIYIGFTVNPERRIGQHNAGRHRGGAKRTSGKGPWEMVLIIHGFPSDIAALRFEWAWQHPHSSRRLTHVPRRATKESSLQFHWRVVSSMLRAPPWDRLPLTARWLKQEYRLDFEPGLQPPLHIPLAFGAVRAKKQQQQPSQSEEEEEVAKDWCFLCKRPVKAAEQLSCLQPSCPMTSHMICLAKRFLHAEPSHLLPVEGECPSCHHSVLWGSLLRHQKGCHGDLEEVTAATSSSHSHWADQLQI
;
A
#
# COMPACT_ATOMS: atom_id res chain seq x y z
N MET A 1 -19.17 -0.74 28.84
CA MET A 1 -18.21 0.25 28.31
C MET A 1 -17.28 -0.44 27.31
N THR A 2 -17.56 -0.22 26.02
CA THR A 2 -16.63 -0.24 24.88
C THR A 2 -15.60 -1.37 24.78
N THR A 3 -16.06 -2.62 24.79
CA THR A 3 -15.40 -3.73 24.08
C THR A 3 -16.26 -4.10 22.87
N LYS A 4 -16.49 -3.14 21.97
CA LYS A 4 -16.91 -3.46 20.61
C LYS A 4 -15.65 -3.81 19.84
N VAL A 5 -15.24 -5.05 20.06
CA VAL A 5 -14.91 -6.00 18.99
C VAL A 5 -14.35 -5.30 17.75
N MET A 6 -13.03 -5.26 17.75
CA MET A 6 -12.11 -5.07 16.65
C MET A 6 -12.28 -6.23 15.63
N LEU A 7 -13.50 -6.46 15.12
CA LEU A 7 -13.78 -7.36 14.00
C LEU A 7 -13.79 -6.53 12.72
N LEU A 8 -13.04 -7.02 11.73
CA LEU A 8 -13.04 -6.60 10.33
C LEU A 8 -12.53 -5.17 10.07
N MET A 9 -11.26 -4.94 10.40
CA MET A 9 -10.46 -3.91 9.73
C MET A 9 -10.29 -4.28 8.24
N LEU A 10 -11.30 -3.89 7.46
CA LEU A 10 -11.15 -3.07 6.27
C LEU A 10 -10.27 -3.69 5.15
N TYR A 11 -10.95 -4.43 4.27
CA TYR A 11 -10.54 -4.71 2.89
C TYR A 11 -10.46 -3.42 2.06
N TYR A 12 -9.43 -2.63 2.27
CA TYR A 12 -9.20 -1.45 1.46
C TYR A 12 -7.73 -1.37 1.14
N LEU A 13 -7.42 -1.39 -0.15
CA LEU A 13 -6.11 -1.01 -0.63
C LEU A 13 -5.86 0.45 -0.22
N GLN A 14 -5.05 0.67 0.82
CA GLN A 14 -4.72 2.02 1.27
C GLN A 14 -3.59 2.58 0.42
N ILE A 15 -3.85 3.71 -0.25
CA ILE A 15 -2.92 4.30 -1.22
C ILE A 15 -2.66 5.75 -0.87
N ASN A 16 -1.39 6.06 -0.69
CA ASN A 16 -0.90 7.43 -0.82
C ASN A 16 -0.52 7.67 -2.27
N PHE A 17 -0.97 8.77 -2.85
CA PHE A 17 -0.72 9.09 -4.26
C PHE A 17 -0.12 10.49 -4.42
N VAL A 18 0.64 10.66 -5.49
CA VAL A 18 1.08 11.96 -6.00
C VAL A 18 0.33 12.23 -7.29
N LEU A 19 -0.44 13.31 -7.30
CA LEU A 19 -0.90 13.94 -8.53
C LEU A 19 0.14 14.94 -9.00
N PHE A 20 0.46 14.88 -10.28
CA PHE A 20 1.29 15.85 -10.95
C PHE A 20 0.42 16.67 -11.91
N TYR A 21 0.53 17.98 -11.80
CA TYR A 21 -0.06 18.93 -12.74
C TYR A 21 1.02 19.39 -13.72
N LYS A 22 1.02 18.75 -14.89
CA LYS A 22 2.05 18.87 -15.93
C LYS A 22 2.35 20.30 -16.34
N ILE A 23 1.33 21.14 -16.47
CA ILE A 23 1.45 22.52 -17.00
C ILE A 23 2.24 23.44 -16.06
N ARG A 24 2.15 23.25 -14.74
CA ARG A 24 2.83 24.14 -13.77
C ARG A 24 3.78 23.42 -12.82
N GLY A 25 4.10 22.15 -13.09
CA GLY A 25 4.94 21.33 -12.23
C GLY A 25 4.47 21.27 -10.78
N ARG A 26 3.15 21.40 -10.55
CA ARG A 26 2.57 21.38 -9.19
C ARG A 26 2.26 19.96 -8.80
N ILE A 27 2.41 19.66 -7.53
CA ILE A 27 1.97 18.38 -6.99
C ILE A 27 0.82 18.52 -6.01
N TYR A 28 0.08 17.43 -5.87
CA TYR A 28 -0.86 17.20 -4.78
C TYR A 28 -0.62 15.80 -4.23
N ILE A 29 -0.41 15.69 -2.93
CA ILE A 29 -0.30 14.40 -2.24
C ILE A 29 -1.64 14.13 -1.58
N GLY A 30 -2.14 12.90 -1.66
CA GLY A 30 -3.39 12.54 -1.00
C GLY A 30 -3.50 11.06 -0.68
N PHE A 31 -4.52 10.73 0.10
CA PHE A 31 -4.92 9.37 0.42
C PHE A 31 -6.19 8.93 -0.32
N THR A 32 -6.22 7.69 -0.79
CA THR A 32 -7.43 7.06 -1.33
C THR A 32 -7.41 5.55 -1.20
N VAL A 33 -8.61 4.96 -1.26
CA VAL A 33 -8.82 3.52 -1.42
C VAL A 33 -9.25 3.14 -2.84
N ASN A 34 -9.45 4.13 -3.72
CA ASN A 34 -9.86 3.94 -5.11
C ASN A 34 -9.23 5.05 -5.98
N PRO A 35 -8.05 4.78 -6.58
CA PRO A 35 -7.31 5.74 -7.41
C PRO A 35 -8.10 6.28 -8.59
N GLU A 36 -8.80 5.41 -9.31
CA GLU A 36 -9.54 5.76 -10.54
C GLU A 36 -10.68 6.74 -10.24
N ARG A 37 -11.47 6.44 -9.20
CA ARG A 37 -12.50 7.36 -8.72
C ARG A 37 -11.88 8.68 -8.27
N ARG A 38 -10.77 8.62 -7.53
CA ARG A 38 -10.15 9.82 -6.95
C ARG A 38 -9.58 10.75 -8.02
N ILE A 39 -8.89 10.23 -9.04
CA ILE A 39 -8.35 11.05 -10.13
C ILE A 39 -9.49 11.73 -10.92
N GLY A 40 -10.59 11.01 -11.15
CA GLY A 40 -11.81 11.56 -11.77
C GLY A 40 -12.39 12.72 -10.96
N GLN A 41 -12.50 12.58 -9.64
CA GLN A 41 -12.98 13.66 -8.75
C GLN A 41 -12.09 14.91 -8.81
N HIS A 42 -10.76 14.74 -8.83
CA HIS A 42 -9.84 15.87 -8.91
C HIS A 42 -9.94 16.63 -10.24
N ASN A 43 -10.08 15.90 -11.36
CA ASN A 43 -10.22 16.49 -12.68
C ASN A 43 -11.60 17.12 -12.93
N ALA A 44 -12.66 16.59 -12.32
CA ALA A 44 -14.01 17.17 -12.39
C ALA A 44 -14.21 18.36 -11.45
N GLY A 45 -13.34 18.54 -10.45
CA GLY A 45 -13.32 19.70 -9.56
C GLY A 45 -14.12 19.54 -8.26
N ARG A 46 -14.11 20.60 -7.44
CA ARG A 46 -14.61 20.56 -6.04
C ARG A 46 -16.06 20.11 -5.92
N HIS A 47 -16.92 20.52 -6.85
CA HIS A 47 -18.35 20.20 -6.82
C HIS A 47 -18.64 18.71 -7.04
N ARG A 48 -17.67 17.93 -7.56
CA ARG A 48 -17.73 16.47 -7.70
C ARG A 48 -16.91 15.72 -6.66
N GLY A 49 -16.53 16.38 -5.56
CA GLY A 49 -15.75 15.76 -4.47
C GLY A 49 -14.22 15.86 -4.63
N GLY A 50 -13.73 16.64 -5.60
CA GLY A 50 -12.31 16.97 -5.70
C GLY A 50 -11.82 17.90 -4.58
N ALA A 51 -10.54 17.84 -4.25
CA ALA A 51 -9.98 18.74 -3.24
C ALA A 51 -10.02 20.21 -3.70
N LYS A 52 -10.27 21.16 -2.78
CA LYS A 52 -10.27 22.60 -3.09
C LYS A 52 -8.96 23.04 -3.76
N ARG A 53 -7.82 22.49 -3.33
CA ARG A 53 -6.49 22.82 -3.86
C ARG A 53 -6.31 22.43 -5.33
N THR A 54 -7.05 21.43 -5.81
CA THR A 54 -6.96 20.91 -7.19
C THR A 54 -8.05 21.45 -8.12
N SER A 55 -9.11 22.06 -7.58
CA SER A 55 -10.24 22.58 -8.37
C SER A 55 -9.81 23.66 -9.36
N GLY A 56 -10.36 23.61 -10.58
CA GLY A 56 -10.05 24.57 -11.66
C GLY A 56 -8.59 24.50 -12.15
N LYS A 57 -7.89 23.41 -11.84
CA LYS A 57 -6.53 23.12 -12.29
C LYS A 57 -6.57 21.72 -12.89
N GLY A 58 -5.88 21.51 -14.00
CA GLY A 58 -5.85 20.20 -14.65
C GLY A 58 -5.54 20.27 -16.15
N PRO A 59 -5.45 19.12 -16.81
CA PRO A 59 -5.67 17.77 -16.24
C PRO A 59 -4.57 17.37 -15.23
N TRP A 60 -4.97 16.76 -14.13
CA TRP A 60 -4.09 16.10 -13.17
C TRP A 60 -3.82 14.68 -13.63
N GLU A 61 -2.60 14.23 -13.37
CA GLU A 61 -2.17 12.86 -13.64
C GLU A 61 -1.68 12.23 -12.33
N MET A 62 -2.12 11.02 -12.02
CA MET A 62 -1.53 10.26 -10.92
C MET A 62 -0.24 9.61 -11.40
N VAL A 63 0.90 9.98 -10.82
CA VAL A 63 2.23 9.57 -11.33
C VAL A 63 2.94 8.56 -10.44
N LEU A 64 2.70 8.63 -9.13
CA LEU A 64 3.34 7.77 -8.13
C LEU A 64 2.28 7.36 -7.10
N ILE A 65 2.32 6.11 -6.68
CA ILE A 65 1.56 5.60 -5.55
C ILE A 65 2.47 4.86 -4.58
N ILE A 66 2.19 5.00 -3.29
CA ILE A 66 2.72 4.15 -2.21
C ILE A 66 1.54 3.36 -1.66
N HIS A 67 1.63 2.04 -1.67
CA HIS A 67 0.56 1.15 -1.21
C HIS A 67 1.09 0.00 -0.36
N GLY A 68 0.20 -0.81 0.22
CA GLY A 68 0.56 -1.90 1.14
C GLY A 68 0.54 -1.51 2.62
N PHE A 69 -0.09 -0.38 2.95
CA PHE A 69 -0.26 0.02 4.35
C PHE A 69 -1.15 -0.99 5.09
N PRO A 70 -0.90 -1.23 6.39
CA PRO A 70 -1.69 -2.18 7.19
C PRO A 70 -3.06 -1.60 7.61
N SER A 71 -3.24 -0.29 7.55
CA SER A 71 -4.47 0.41 7.90
C SER A 71 -4.55 1.81 7.28
N ASP A 72 -5.75 2.38 7.29
CA ASP A 72 -6.00 3.79 6.95
C ASP A 72 -5.24 4.75 7.86
N ILE A 73 -5.18 4.49 9.17
CA ILE A 73 -4.42 5.30 10.13
C ILE A 73 -2.94 5.33 9.75
N ALA A 74 -2.35 4.19 9.38
CA ALA A 74 -0.95 4.12 8.95
C ALA A 74 -0.72 4.93 7.66
N ALA A 75 -1.64 4.81 6.70
CA ALA A 75 -1.58 5.54 5.44
C ALA A 75 -1.76 7.06 5.63
N LEU A 76 -2.70 7.50 6.47
CA LEU A 76 -2.96 8.90 6.77
C LEU A 76 -1.79 9.55 7.53
N ARG A 77 -1.14 8.81 8.45
CA ARG A 77 0.09 9.28 9.11
C ARG A 77 1.23 9.46 8.13
N PHE A 78 1.35 8.57 7.15
CA PHE A 78 2.30 8.70 6.05
C PHE A 78 1.97 9.92 5.18
N GLU A 79 0.72 10.08 4.75
CA GLU A 79 0.24 11.22 3.96
C GLU A 79 0.63 12.55 4.61
N TRP A 80 0.30 12.68 5.91
CA TRP A 80 0.54 13.91 6.65
C TRP A 80 2.02 14.26 6.73
N ALA A 81 2.87 13.27 7.02
CA ALA A 81 4.32 13.46 7.08
C ALA A 81 4.90 13.82 5.71
N TRP A 82 4.35 13.27 4.63
CA TRP A 82 4.78 13.59 3.27
C TRP A 82 4.36 15.00 2.83
N GLN A 83 3.16 15.44 3.23
CA GLN A 83 2.68 16.81 3.00
C GLN A 83 3.41 17.84 3.87
N HIS A 84 3.86 17.45 5.07
CA HIS A 84 4.44 18.34 6.08
C HIS A 84 5.79 17.85 6.60
N PRO A 85 6.81 17.66 5.73
CA PRO A 85 8.07 17.03 6.13
C PRO A 85 8.77 17.78 7.27
N HIS A 86 8.73 19.12 7.26
CA HIS A 86 9.41 19.94 8.26
C HIS A 86 8.67 20.05 9.61
N SER A 87 7.40 19.64 9.66
CA SER A 87 6.64 19.51 10.92
C SER A 87 6.75 18.10 11.51
N SER A 88 7.15 17.12 10.69
CA SER A 88 7.30 15.74 11.11
C SER A 88 8.60 15.54 11.88
N ARG A 89 8.49 15.09 13.14
CA ARG A 89 9.64 14.70 13.97
C ARG A 89 10.51 13.60 13.35
N ARG A 90 9.97 12.84 12.41
CA ARG A 90 10.68 11.73 11.72
C ARG A 90 11.51 12.21 10.53
N LEU A 91 11.34 13.46 10.09
CA LEU A 91 11.94 14.02 8.88
C LEU A 91 12.72 15.31 9.15
N THR A 92 13.16 15.52 10.39
CA THR A 92 13.97 16.68 10.79
C THR A 92 15.30 16.77 10.03
N HIS A 93 15.82 15.63 9.58
CA HIS A 93 17.04 15.52 8.77
C HIS A 93 16.82 15.88 7.29
N VAL A 94 15.57 15.99 6.83
CA VAL A 94 15.27 16.27 5.42
C VAL A 94 15.37 17.78 5.17
N PRO A 95 16.34 18.25 4.36
CA PRO A 95 16.51 19.67 4.10
C PRO A 95 15.32 20.23 3.31
N ARG A 96 15.04 21.52 3.52
CA ARG A 96 14.04 22.27 2.74
C ARG A 96 14.34 22.21 1.25
N ARG A 97 13.30 22.35 0.44
CA ARG A 97 13.39 22.35 -1.01
C ARG A 97 14.36 23.43 -1.50
N ALA A 98 15.31 23.06 -2.35
CA ALA A 98 16.21 24.01 -2.98
C ALA A 98 15.50 24.79 -4.09
N THR A 99 16.00 25.99 -4.42
CA THR A 99 15.38 26.86 -5.45
C THR A 99 15.37 26.23 -6.84
N LYS A 100 16.42 25.48 -7.18
CA LYS A 100 16.58 24.74 -8.45
C LYS A 100 15.89 23.37 -8.45
N GLU A 101 15.41 22.90 -7.30
CA GLU A 101 14.76 21.59 -7.15
C GLU A 101 13.28 21.69 -7.52
N SER A 102 12.83 20.84 -8.44
CA SER A 102 11.43 20.75 -8.82
C SER A 102 10.59 20.23 -7.65
N SER A 103 9.27 20.52 -7.68
CA SER A 103 8.37 20.01 -6.65
C SER A 103 8.32 18.48 -6.62
N LEU A 104 8.47 17.82 -7.76
CA LEU A 104 8.47 16.35 -7.84
C LEU A 104 9.75 15.76 -7.22
N GLN A 105 10.92 16.30 -7.58
CA GLN A 105 12.20 15.89 -7.00
C GLN A 105 12.22 16.04 -5.48
N PHE A 106 11.75 17.17 -4.96
CA PHE A 106 11.68 17.38 -3.52
C PHE A 106 10.84 16.32 -2.81
N HIS A 107 9.64 16.03 -3.32
CA HIS A 107 8.76 15.08 -2.66
C HIS A 107 9.17 13.62 -2.90
N TRP A 108 9.90 13.33 -3.99
CA TRP A 108 10.56 12.05 -4.19
C TRP A 108 11.68 11.84 -3.15
N ARG A 109 12.50 12.85 -2.89
CA ARG A 109 13.53 12.80 -1.84
C ARG A 109 12.92 12.63 -0.44
N VAL A 110 11.82 13.34 -0.15
CA VAL A 110 11.05 13.18 1.10
C VAL A 110 10.56 11.75 1.25
N VAL A 111 9.86 11.19 0.25
CA VAL A 111 9.31 9.82 0.37
C VAL A 111 10.42 8.77 0.43
N SER A 112 11.52 8.96 -0.29
CA SER A 112 12.69 8.09 -0.21
C SER A 112 13.29 8.07 1.20
N SER A 113 13.31 9.22 1.88
CA SER A 113 13.72 9.31 3.29
C SER A 113 12.71 8.63 4.21
N MET A 114 11.40 8.78 3.93
CA MET A 114 10.34 8.14 4.71
C MET A 114 10.37 6.61 4.62
N LEU A 115 10.63 6.03 3.45
CA LEU A 115 10.72 4.57 3.25
C LEU A 115 11.87 3.92 4.03
N ARG A 116 12.80 4.72 4.57
CA ARG A 116 13.94 4.28 5.39
C ARG A 116 13.81 4.69 6.86
N ALA A 117 12.71 5.34 7.24
CA ALA A 117 12.50 5.83 8.59
C ALA A 117 11.41 5.00 9.30
N PRO A 118 11.59 4.67 10.59
CA PRO A 118 10.51 4.09 11.37
C PRO A 118 9.26 4.98 11.36
N PRO A 119 8.05 4.43 11.47
CA PRO A 119 7.76 3.00 11.50
C PRO A 119 7.61 2.40 10.09
N TRP A 120 7.89 3.16 9.03
CA TRP A 120 7.53 2.82 7.65
C TRP A 120 8.52 1.85 6.98
N ASP A 121 9.77 1.87 7.44
CA ASP A 121 10.89 1.04 7.00
C ASP A 121 10.72 -0.47 7.25
N ARG A 122 9.71 -0.89 8.03
CA ARG A 122 9.37 -2.32 8.22
C ARG A 122 7.95 -2.66 7.78
N LEU A 123 7.25 -1.71 7.15
CA LEU A 123 5.94 -1.97 6.57
C LEU A 123 6.10 -2.64 5.19
N PRO A 124 5.18 -3.53 4.79
CA PRO A 124 5.26 -4.22 3.51
C PRO A 124 4.77 -3.33 2.35
N LEU A 125 5.36 -2.14 2.25
CA LEU A 125 5.01 -1.10 1.29
C LEU A 125 5.54 -1.43 -0.10
N THR A 126 4.96 -0.79 -1.10
CA THR A 126 5.46 -0.79 -2.48
C THR A 126 5.37 0.63 -3.02
N ALA A 127 6.46 1.12 -3.60
CA ALA A 127 6.46 2.36 -4.35
C ALA A 127 6.25 2.03 -5.83
N ARG A 128 5.23 2.62 -6.47
CA ARG A 128 4.92 2.32 -7.87
C ARG A 128 4.76 3.59 -8.71
N TRP A 129 5.58 3.69 -9.74
CA TRP A 129 5.42 4.70 -10.78
C TRP A 129 4.35 4.25 -11.78
N LEU A 130 3.27 5.04 -11.92
CA LEU A 130 2.20 4.76 -12.87
C LEU A 130 2.54 5.24 -14.28
N LYS A 131 3.50 6.17 -14.39
CA LYS A 131 3.91 6.85 -15.62
C LYS A 131 5.43 6.95 -15.66
N GLN A 132 6.04 6.25 -16.61
CA GLN A 132 7.49 6.06 -16.67
C GLN A 132 8.24 7.37 -16.98
N GLU A 133 7.60 8.29 -17.70
CA GLU A 133 8.16 9.60 -18.06
C GLU A 133 8.43 10.51 -16.85
N TYR A 134 7.85 10.21 -15.68
CA TYR A 134 8.06 10.97 -14.44
C TYR A 134 8.99 10.26 -13.44
N ARG A 135 9.53 9.10 -13.81
CA ARG A 135 10.39 8.30 -12.94
C ARG A 135 11.61 9.12 -12.50
N LEU A 136 11.90 9.05 -11.22
CA LEU A 136 13.15 9.49 -10.63
C LEU A 136 13.83 8.28 -9.99
N ASP A 137 15.14 8.15 -10.16
CA ASP A 137 15.91 7.13 -9.49
C ASP A 137 16.18 7.52 -8.03
N PHE A 138 16.47 6.52 -7.19
CA PHE A 138 16.89 6.77 -5.83
C PHE A 138 18.32 7.32 -5.82
N GLU A 139 18.57 8.32 -4.98
CA GLU A 139 19.95 8.67 -4.63
C GLU A 139 20.62 7.45 -3.96
N PRO A 140 21.92 7.21 -4.14
CA PRO A 140 22.59 6.02 -3.59
C PRO A 140 22.37 5.84 -2.08
N GLY A 141 22.33 6.93 -1.32
CA GLY A 141 22.09 6.92 0.13
C GLY A 141 20.62 6.85 0.55
N LEU A 142 19.68 6.81 -0.40
CA LEU A 142 18.23 6.83 -0.17
C LEU A 142 17.50 5.64 -0.79
N GLN A 143 18.22 4.58 -1.19
CA GLN A 143 17.58 3.34 -1.63
C GLN A 143 16.70 2.74 -0.52
N PRO A 144 15.47 2.28 -0.83
CA PRO A 144 14.60 1.67 0.16
C PRO A 144 15.14 0.29 0.60
N PRO A 145 14.70 -0.21 1.77
CA PRO A 145 14.92 -1.61 2.15
C PRO A 145 14.45 -2.58 1.07
N LEU A 146 15.13 -3.73 0.92
CA LEU A 146 14.88 -4.70 -0.17
C LEU A 146 13.43 -5.23 -0.21
N HIS A 147 12.76 -5.31 0.93
CA HIS A 147 11.37 -5.76 1.01
C HIS A 147 10.34 -4.72 0.57
N ILE A 148 10.77 -3.48 0.28
CA ILE A 148 9.93 -2.40 -0.26
C ILE A 148 10.29 -2.23 -1.75
N PRO A 149 9.62 -2.96 -2.66
CA PRO A 149 9.96 -2.91 -4.07
C PRO A 149 9.56 -1.59 -4.73
N LEU A 150 10.32 -1.22 -5.76
CA LEU A 150 9.95 -0.23 -6.76
C LEU A 150 9.29 -0.94 -7.96
N ALA A 151 8.02 -0.65 -8.20
CA ALA A 151 7.23 -1.23 -9.29
C ALA A 151 6.86 -0.17 -10.34
N PHE A 152 6.40 -0.64 -11.51
CA PHE A 152 6.00 0.21 -12.63
C PHE A 152 4.65 -0.23 -13.20
N GLY A 153 3.96 0.68 -13.89
CA GLY A 153 2.76 0.38 -14.66
C GLY A 153 1.47 0.80 -13.98
N ALA A 154 0.42 0.87 -14.80
CA ALA A 154 -0.92 1.25 -14.36
C ALA A 154 -1.53 0.15 -13.50
N VAL A 155 -2.34 0.56 -12.54
CA VAL A 155 -2.99 -0.33 -11.60
C VAL A 155 -4.46 0.03 -11.42
N ARG A 156 -5.30 -0.98 -11.22
CA ARG A 156 -6.72 -0.80 -10.90
C ARG A 156 -7.04 -1.39 -9.55
N ALA A 157 -7.90 -0.72 -8.79
CA ALA A 157 -8.42 -1.30 -7.57
C ALA A 157 -9.36 -2.46 -7.94
N LYS A 158 -9.08 -3.68 -7.45
CA LYS A 158 -10.02 -4.79 -7.61
C LYS A 158 -11.33 -4.45 -6.90
N LYS A 159 -12.46 -4.61 -7.59
CA LYS A 159 -13.79 -4.56 -6.98
C LYS A 159 -14.05 -5.92 -6.35
N GLN A 160 -13.97 -6.03 -5.03
CA GLN A 160 -14.38 -7.26 -4.36
C GLN A 160 -15.86 -7.53 -4.62
N GLN A 161 -16.17 -8.74 -5.06
CA GLN A 161 -17.52 -9.28 -4.96
C GLN A 161 -17.85 -9.34 -3.46
N GLN A 162 -18.93 -8.67 -3.04
CA GLN A 162 -19.46 -8.82 -1.70
C GLN A 162 -19.77 -10.32 -1.51
N GLN A 163 -19.05 -10.99 -0.62
CA GLN A 163 -19.62 -12.20 -0.04
C GLN A 163 -20.89 -11.77 0.72
N PRO A 164 -22.02 -12.48 0.55
CA PRO A 164 -23.23 -12.18 1.30
C PRO A 164 -22.89 -12.21 2.79
N SER A 165 -23.27 -11.16 3.50
CA SER A 165 -23.24 -11.12 4.96
C SER A 165 -24.24 -12.15 5.48
N GLN A 166 -23.82 -13.38 5.69
CA GLN A 166 -24.55 -14.31 6.52
C GLN A 166 -24.22 -13.97 7.97
N SER A 167 -25.18 -13.30 8.59
CA SER A 167 -25.30 -13.16 10.03
C SER A 167 -25.73 -14.50 10.62
N GLU A 168 -24.80 -15.41 10.82
CA GLU A 168 -25.03 -16.58 11.67
C GLU A 168 -23.80 -16.76 12.57
N GLU A 169 -24.06 -16.79 13.88
CA GLU A 169 -23.14 -17.16 14.93
C GLU A 169 -22.81 -18.66 14.78
N GLU A 170 -22.11 -19.04 13.71
CA GLU A 170 -21.46 -20.35 13.64
C GLU A 170 -20.19 -20.26 14.48
N GLU A 171 -20.12 -21.06 15.55
CA GLU A 171 -18.88 -21.28 16.29
C GLU A 171 -17.75 -21.58 15.30
N GLU A 172 -16.76 -20.68 15.19
CA GLU A 172 -15.54 -20.92 14.41
C GLU A 172 -14.81 -22.13 15.03
N VAL A 173 -15.15 -23.34 14.59
CA VAL A 173 -14.42 -24.55 14.94
C VAL A 173 -13.00 -24.38 14.42
N ALA A 174 -12.01 -24.38 15.32
CA ALA A 174 -10.60 -24.25 14.96
C ALA A 174 -10.21 -25.38 13.99
N LYS A 175 -9.90 -25.03 12.73
CA LYS A 175 -9.64 -26.01 11.67
C LYS A 175 -8.20 -26.53 11.67
N ASP A 176 -7.25 -25.77 12.24
CA ASP A 176 -5.83 -26.10 12.17
C ASP A 176 -5.10 -25.92 13.51
N TRP A 177 -3.94 -26.58 13.63
CA TRP A 177 -3.05 -26.53 14.80
C TRP A 177 -1.79 -25.74 14.49
N CYS A 178 -1.36 -24.90 15.43
CA CYS A 178 -0.15 -24.12 15.29
C CYS A 178 1.08 -25.02 15.34
N PHE A 179 1.90 -24.97 14.29
CA PHE A 179 3.15 -25.72 14.18
C PHE A 179 4.12 -25.42 15.32
N LEU A 180 4.08 -24.21 15.88
CA LEU A 180 5.03 -23.74 16.90
C LEU A 180 4.59 -24.05 18.34
N CYS A 181 3.38 -23.65 18.73
CA CYS A 181 2.91 -23.81 20.11
C CYS A 181 2.00 -25.04 20.32
N LYS A 182 1.66 -25.76 19.24
CA LYS A 182 0.79 -26.95 19.26
C LYS A 182 -0.58 -26.70 19.87
N ARG A 183 -1.14 -25.49 19.69
CA ARG A 183 -2.50 -25.13 20.10
C ARG A 183 -3.38 -24.83 18.88
N PRO A 184 -4.71 -24.96 18.98
CA PRO A 184 -5.63 -24.62 17.90
C PRO A 184 -5.49 -23.15 17.46
N VAL A 185 -5.65 -22.89 16.16
CA VAL A 185 -5.55 -21.56 15.54
C VAL A 185 -6.92 -21.14 15.02
N LYS A 186 -7.31 -19.89 15.30
CA LYS A 186 -8.50 -19.27 14.72
C LYS A 186 -8.20 -18.78 13.30
N ALA A 187 -9.17 -18.84 12.40
CA ALA A 187 -8.98 -18.44 11.00
C ALA A 187 -8.41 -17.01 10.87
N ALA A 188 -8.89 -16.07 11.69
CA ALA A 188 -8.42 -14.68 11.69
C ALA A 188 -6.93 -14.49 12.10
N GLU A 189 -6.34 -15.45 12.82
CA GLU A 189 -4.95 -15.40 13.31
C GLU A 189 -4.02 -16.36 12.58
N GLN A 190 -4.55 -17.12 11.62
CA GLN A 190 -3.85 -18.19 10.92
C GLN A 190 -2.93 -17.65 9.83
N LEU A 191 -1.64 -18.01 9.90
CA LEU A 191 -0.69 -17.86 8.80
C LEU A 191 -0.26 -19.23 8.29
N SER A 192 -0.35 -19.40 6.97
CA SER A 192 0.12 -20.60 6.25
C SER A 192 1.33 -20.27 5.39
N CYS A 193 2.20 -21.26 5.16
CA CYS A 193 3.32 -21.11 4.24
C CYS A 193 2.86 -20.81 2.82
N LEU A 194 3.68 -20.07 2.07
CA LEU A 194 3.41 -19.77 0.66
C LEU A 194 3.78 -20.93 -0.28
N GLN A 195 4.51 -21.92 0.23
CA GLN A 195 4.92 -23.09 -0.55
C GLN A 195 3.77 -24.10 -0.58
N PRO A 196 3.24 -24.48 -1.77
CA PRO A 196 2.01 -25.27 -1.89
C PRO A 196 2.00 -26.61 -1.14
N SER A 197 3.17 -27.24 -1.00
CA SER A 197 3.32 -28.55 -0.35
C SER A 197 3.79 -28.46 1.11
N CYS A 198 3.92 -27.26 1.67
CA CYS A 198 4.41 -27.08 3.03
C CYS A 198 3.25 -27.11 4.05
N PRO A 199 3.28 -28.01 5.06
CA PRO A 199 2.20 -28.16 6.03
C PRO A 199 2.23 -27.11 7.15
N MET A 200 3.05 -26.06 7.02
CA MET A 200 3.20 -25.08 8.09
C MET A 200 1.99 -24.16 8.16
N THR A 201 1.28 -24.29 9.28
CA THR A 201 0.26 -23.37 9.76
C THR A 201 0.66 -22.88 11.16
N SER A 202 0.45 -21.60 11.47
CA SER A 202 0.81 -21.05 12.78
C SER A 202 -0.06 -19.86 13.18
N HIS A 203 -0.12 -19.55 14.48
CA HIS A 203 -0.58 -18.24 14.92
C HIS A 203 0.37 -17.16 14.41
N MET A 204 -0.19 -16.05 13.94
CA MET A 204 0.56 -14.85 13.54
C MET A 204 1.60 -14.44 14.59
N ILE A 205 1.21 -14.39 15.87
CA ILE A 205 2.10 -13.96 16.96
C ILE A 205 3.23 -14.96 17.20
N CYS A 206 2.96 -16.27 17.10
CA CYS A 206 4.00 -17.28 17.28
C CYS A 206 5.07 -17.17 16.18
N LEU A 207 4.63 -17.03 14.92
CA LEU A 207 5.55 -16.87 13.80
C LEU A 207 6.33 -15.56 13.87
N ALA A 208 5.66 -14.45 14.23
CA ALA A 208 6.31 -13.15 14.40
C ALA A 208 7.41 -13.21 15.46
N LYS A 209 7.14 -13.81 16.63
CA LYS A 209 8.15 -14.01 17.68
C LYS A 209 9.34 -14.83 17.21
N ARG A 210 9.10 -15.87 16.41
CA ARG A 210 10.17 -16.69 15.83
C ARG A 210 11.05 -15.87 14.88
N PHE A 211 10.45 -15.07 14.00
CA PHE A 211 11.19 -14.24 13.05
C PHE A 211 11.96 -13.10 13.74
N LEU A 212 11.40 -12.55 14.83
CA LEU A 212 12.02 -11.50 15.63
C LEU A 212 13.03 -11.99 16.68
N HIS A 213 13.36 -13.28 16.71
CA HIS A 213 14.25 -13.83 17.73
C HIS A 213 15.61 -13.11 17.78
N ALA A 214 16.17 -12.73 16.63
CA ALA A 214 17.42 -11.97 16.53
C ALA A 214 17.24 -10.44 16.67
N GLU A 215 16.00 -9.95 16.72
CA GLU A 215 15.65 -8.53 16.71
C GLU A 215 14.58 -8.21 17.79
N PRO A 216 14.83 -8.48 19.09
CA PRO A 216 13.80 -8.42 20.13
C PRO A 216 13.25 -7.01 20.40
N SER A 217 13.95 -5.96 19.97
CA SER A 217 13.50 -4.57 20.06
C SER A 217 12.45 -4.19 19.01
N HIS A 218 12.21 -5.05 18.02
CA HIS A 218 11.26 -4.79 16.94
C HIS A 218 9.94 -5.53 17.18
N LEU A 219 8.84 -4.92 16.71
CA LEU A 219 7.49 -5.47 16.84
C LEU A 219 6.98 -6.12 15.55
N LEU A 220 7.56 -5.74 14.41
CA LEU A 220 7.15 -6.21 13.09
C LEU A 220 8.31 -6.95 12.42
N PRO A 221 8.17 -8.24 12.11
CA PRO A 221 9.15 -8.93 11.26
C PRO A 221 9.15 -8.33 9.86
N VAL A 222 10.30 -8.32 9.20
CA VAL A 222 10.40 -8.04 7.77
C VAL A 222 10.37 -9.34 6.97
N GLU A 223 11.14 -10.32 7.43
CA GLU A 223 11.29 -11.63 6.81
C GLU A 223 11.67 -12.68 7.85
N GLY A 224 11.67 -13.95 7.43
CA GLY A 224 12.17 -15.06 8.23
C GLY A 224 12.05 -16.38 7.47
N GLU A 225 12.53 -17.45 8.07
CA GLU A 225 12.48 -18.79 7.47
C GLU A 225 11.29 -19.58 7.99
N CYS A 226 10.57 -20.25 7.08
CA CYS A 226 9.49 -21.14 7.46
C CYS A 226 10.02 -22.26 8.39
N PRO A 227 9.40 -22.50 9.57
CA PRO A 227 9.88 -23.51 10.51
C PRO A 227 9.69 -24.96 10.05
N SER A 228 9.05 -25.18 8.89
CA SER A 228 8.81 -26.51 8.32
C SER A 228 9.65 -26.76 7.07
N CYS A 229 9.57 -25.88 6.06
CA CYS A 229 10.30 -26.06 4.80
C CYS A 229 11.59 -25.22 4.69
N HIS A 230 11.92 -24.40 5.69
CA HIS A 230 13.10 -23.54 5.74
C HIS A 230 13.24 -22.49 4.63
N HIS A 231 12.24 -22.37 3.75
CA HIS A 231 12.25 -21.33 2.74
C HIS A 231 12.11 -19.95 3.38
N SER A 232 12.91 -18.99 2.90
CA SER A 232 12.82 -17.59 3.29
C SER A 232 11.51 -16.98 2.78
N VAL A 233 10.81 -16.26 3.64
CA VAL A 233 9.54 -15.62 3.32
C VAL A 233 9.49 -14.20 3.85
N LEU A 234 8.97 -13.29 3.04
CA LEU A 234 8.68 -11.93 3.49
C LEU A 234 7.41 -11.92 4.34
N TRP A 235 7.47 -11.26 5.49
CA TRP A 235 6.33 -11.10 6.41
C TRP A 235 5.12 -10.48 5.70
N GLY A 236 5.36 -9.45 4.87
CA GLY A 236 4.33 -8.83 4.05
C GLY A 236 3.60 -9.77 3.11
N SER A 237 4.31 -10.77 2.57
CA SER A 237 3.72 -11.73 1.64
C SER A 237 2.83 -12.75 2.37
N LEU A 238 3.21 -13.16 3.58
CA LEU A 238 2.35 -14.00 4.44
C LEU A 238 1.05 -13.29 4.81
N LEU A 239 1.14 -12.01 5.21
CA LEU A 239 -0.05 -11.21 5.55
C LEU A 239 -0.99 -11.02 4.34
N ARG A 240 -0.42 -10.80 3.14
CA ARG A 240 -1.21 -10.69 1.91
C ARG A 240 -1.90 -12.00 1.56
N HIS A 241 -1.19 -13.13 1.68
CA HIS A 241 -1.73 -14.46 1.43
C HIS A 241 -2.87 -14.79 2.39
N GLN A 242 -2.71 -14.54 3.70
CA GLN A 242 -3.76 -14.74 4.71
C GLN A 242 -5.06 -14.00 4.35
N LYS A 243 -4.93 -12.77 3.85
CA LYS A 243 -6.09 -11.93 3.49
C LYS A 243 -6.73 -12.30 2.15
N GLY A 244 -6.20 -13.29 1.43
CA GLY A 244 -6.60 -13.58 0.04
C GLY A 244 -6.23 -12.46 -0.95
N CYS A 245 -5.39 -11.52 -0.51
CA CYS A 245 -5.02 -10.29 -1.21
C CYS A 245 -3.76 -10.49 -2.07
N HIS A 246 -3.70 -11.57 -2.86
CA HIS A 246 -2.72 -11.67 -3.94
C HIS A 246 -3.09 -10.66 -5.04
N GLY A 247 -2.61 -9.43 -4.87
CA GLY A 247 -2.78 -8.34 -5.83
C GLY A 247 -4.14 -7.64 -5.73
N ASP A 248 -4.33 -6.80 -4.72
CA ASP A 248 -5.45 -5.83 -4.67
C ASP A 248 -5.38 -4.79 -5.82
N LEU A 249 -4.23 -4.75 -6.48
CA LEU A 249 -3.97 -4.04 -7.72
C LEU A 249 -3.74 -5.05 -8.84
N GLU A 250 -4.59 -5.02 -9.85
CA GLU A 250 -4.33 -5.69 -11.13
C GLU A 250 -3.47 -4.78 -12.00
N GLU A 251 -2.40 -5.34 -12.55
CA GLU A 251 -1.63 -4.65 -13.59
C GLU A 251 -2.49 -4.59 -14.86
N VAL A 252 -2.65 -3.39 -15.41
CA VAL A 252 -3.34 -3.24 -16.69
C VAL A 252 -2.38 -3.67 -17.79
N THR A 253 -2.56 -4.87 -18.33
CA THR A 253 -1.82 -5.32 -19.51
C THR A 253 -2.38 -4.63 -20.76
N ALA A 254 -1.50 -4.24 -21.68
CA ALA A 254 -1.87 -3.52 -22.91
C ALA A 254 -2.86 -4.29 -23.82
N ALA A 255 -3.10 -5.58 -23.56
CA ALA A 255 -4.05 -6.40 -24.31
C ALA A 255 -5.53 -6.10 -24.00
N THR A 256 -5.85 -5.33 -22.95
CA THR A 256 -7.24 -4.92 -22.64
C THR A 256 -7.61 -3.53 -23.17
N SER A 257 -6.75 -2.87 -23.97
CA SER A 257 -7.06 -1.56 -24.56
C SER A 257 -7.83 -1.62 -25.88
N SER A 258 -8.24 -2.80 -26.38
CA SER A 258 -8.96 -2.91 -27.66
C SER A 258 -10.45 -3.21 -27.48
N SER A 259 -11.19 -2.38 -26.75
CA SER A 259 -12.65 -2.25 -26.97
C SER A 259 -13.29 -0.99 -26.38
N HIS A 260 -12.53 0.05 -26.06
CA HIS A 260 -13.16 1.34 -25.73
C HIS A 260 -13.22 2.18 -27.01
N SER A 261 -14.42 2.26 -27.57
CA SER A 261 -14.79 3.21 -28.60
C SER A 261 -14.25 4.59 -28.26
N HIS A 262 -13.54 5.15 -29.23
CA HIS A 262 -12.93 6.45 -29.19
C HIS A 262 -14.04 7.51 -29.11
N TRP A 263 -14.07 8.30 -28.03
CA TRP A 263 -15.08 9.33 -27.79
C TRP A 263 -15.17 10.42 -28.89
N ALA A 264 -14.29 10.41 -29.90
CA ALA A 264 -14.33 11.39 -30.99
C ALA A 264 -15.25 10.99 -32.17
N ASP A 265 -15.85 9.80 -32.18
CA ASP A 265 -16.69 9.36 -33.31
C ASP A 265 -18.18 9.78 -33.20
N GLN A 266 -18.56 10.57 -32.17
CA GLN A 266 -19.94 11.04 -31.97
C GLN A 266 -20.16 12.53 -32.32
N LEU A 267 -19.30 13.13 -33.16
CA LEU A 267 -19.47 14.52 -33.60
C LEU A 267 -19.41 14.72 -35.13
N GLN A 268 -19.79 13.73 -35.93
CA GLN A 268 -19.98 13.93 -37.36
C GLN A 268 -21.36 13.43 -37.84
N ILE A 269 -22.18 14.44 -38.15
CA ILE A 269 -23.40 14.50 -38.97
C ILE A 269 -24.69 14.03 -38.30
#